data_AF-A0A542ITI2-F1
#
_entry.id   AF-A0A542ITI2-F1
#
_cell.length_a   1.000
_cell.length_b   1.000
_cell.length_c   1.000
_cell.angle_alpha   90.00
_cell.angle_beta   90.00
_cell.angle_gamma   90.00
#
_symmetry.space_group_name_H-M   'P 1'
#
loop_
_entity.id
_entity.type
_entity.pdbx_description
1 polymer ?
#
loop_
_entity_poly.entity_id
_entity_poly.type
_entity_poly.pdbx_seq_one_letter_code
_entity_poly.pdbx_strand_id
1 'polypeptide(L)'
;MWTNIQFTGSLGPGASNRWFTFNWPTAWHVVWYMMPTSPQVGNPQVDWDVAVERANTTQCTYWITVKNLTNQTVTFEARYAVLS
;
A
#
# COMPACT_ATOMS: atom_id res chain seq x y z
N MET A 1 -8.99 0.83 -17.35
CA MET A 1 -8.88 0.80 -15.88
C MET A 1 -8.94 -0.63 -15.38
N TRP A 2 -8.09 -0.98 -14.42
CA TRP A 2 -8.07 -2.31 -13.78
C TRP A 2 -7.46 -2.21 -12.37
N THR A 3 -7.68 -3.24 -11.55
CA THR A 3 -7.22 -3.30 -10.15
C THR A 3 -6.52 -4.62 -9.87
N ASN A 4 -5.55 -4.63 -8.95
CA ASN A 4 -4.94 -5.86 -8.45
C ASN A 4 -4.32 -5.66 -7.05
N ILE A 5 -3.84 -6.74 -6.44
CA ILE A 5 -3.04 -6.75 -5.22
C ILE A 5 -1.57 -6.89 -5.62
N GLN A 6 -0.71 -6.02 -5.10
CA GLN A 6 0.74 -6.12 -5.33
C GLN A 6 1.44 -6.97 -4.27
N PHE A 7 1.05 -6.82 -3.01
CA PHE A 7 1.60 -7.60 -1.90
C PHE A 7 0.59 -7.73 -0.75
N THR A 8 0.82 -8.73 0.09
CA THR A 8 0.17 -8.90 1.39
C THR A 8 1.18 -8.61 2.50
N GLY A 9 0.69 -8.12 3.63
CA GLY A 9 1.53 -7.79 4.78
C GLY A 9 0.90 -8.24 6.09
N SER A 10 1.76 -8.38 7.10
CA SER A 10 1.38 -8.60 8.50
C SER A 10 2.20 -7.66 9.36
N LEU A 11 1.52 -6.91 10.22
CA LEU A 11 2.13 -5.95 11.14
C LEU A 11 1.67 -6.26 12.56
N GLY A 12 2.62 -6.40 13.48
CA GLY A 12 2.33 -6.47 14.91
C GLY A 12 1.68 -5.17 15.43
N PRO A 13 1.23 -5.18 16.69
CA PRO A 13 0.59 -4.01 17.33
C PRO A 13 1.42 -2.73 17.19
N GLY A 14 0.81 -1.63 16.72
CA GLY A 14 1.48 -0.33 16.57
C GLY A 14 2.64 -0.28 15.56
N ALA A 15 2.99 -1.40 14.92
CA ALA A 15 4.17 -1.51 14.07
C ALA A 15 4.00 -0.73 12.76
N SER A 16 5.11 -0.24 12.23
CA SER A 16 5.17 0.37 10.89
C SER A 16 6.29 -0.26 10.09
N ASN A 17 6.03 -0.50 8.81
CA ASN A 17 7.03 -1.01 7.88
C ASN A 17 6.83 -0.38 6.50
N ARG A 18 7.86 -0.48 5.65
CA ARG A 18 7.88 0.09 4.30
C ARG A 18 8.12 -0.99 3.26
N TRP A 19 7.31 -0.98 2.22
CA TRP A 19 7.43 -1.83 1.04
C TRP A 19 7.72 -0.97 -0.19
N PHE A 20 8.24 -1.61 -1.24
CA PHE A 20 8.42 -0.93 -2.52
C PHE A 20 8.11 -1.84 -3.70
N THR A 21 7.75 -1.22 -4.81
CA THR A 21 7.62 -1.85 -6.12
C THR A 21 8.08 -0.87 -7.19
N PHE A 22 8.76 -1.35 -8.22
CA PHE A 22 9.50 -0.53 -9.19
C PHE A 22 9.09 -0.90 -10.63
N ASN A 23 9.67 -0.20 -11.62
CA ASN A 23 9.40 -0.37 -13.06
C ASN A 23 7.96 -0.04 -13.49
N TRP A 24 7.26 0.83 -12.77
CA TRP A 24 5.92 1.27 -13.14
C TRP A 24 5.98 2.35 -14.22
N PRO A 25 5.20 2.25 -15.32
CA PRO A 25 5.14 3.30 -16.32
C PRO A 25 4.65 4.62 -15.74
N THR A 26 5.36 5.71 -15.98
CA THR A 26 5.00 7.02 -15.43
C THR A 26 3.88 7.74 -16.16
N ALA A 27 3.47 7.19 -17.31
CA ALA A 27 2.28 7.63 -17.99
C ALA A 27 0.99 7.13 -17.31
N TRP A 28 1.09 6.14 -16.40
CA TRP A 28 -0.07 5.58 -15.72
C TRP A 28 -0.47 6.42 -14.51
N HIS A 29 -1.77 6.64 -14.36
CA HIS A 29 -2.33 7.14 -13.11
C HIS A 29 -2.65 5.97 -12.18
N VAL A 30 -1.87 5.83 -11.10
CA VAL A 30 -1.99 4.72 -10.16
C VAL A 30 -2.39 5.24 -8.77
N VAL A 31 -3.42 4.63 -8.19
CA VAL A 31 -3.83 4.88 -6.80
C VAL A 31 -3.59 3.62 -5.98
N TRP A 32 -2.99 3.79 -4.80
CA TRP A 32 -2.74 2.71 -3.85
C TRP A 32 -3.71 2.77 -2.68
N TYR A 33 -4.11 1.59 -2.20
CA TYR A 33 -5.03 1.47 -1.08
C TYR A 33 -4.71 0.24 -0.23
N MET A 34 -4.53 0.44 1.07
CA MET A 34 -4.15 -0.61 2.00
C MET A 34 -5.40 -1.08 2.72
N MET A 35 -5.77 -2.34 2.51
CA MET A 35 -7.01 -2.90 3.03
C MET A 35 -6.73 -4.01 4.03
N PRO A 36 -7.08 -3.85 5.31
CA PRO A 36 -7.07 -4.94 6.27
C PRO A 36 -7.91 -6.13 5.79
N THR A 37 -7.46 -7.34 6.07
CA THR A 37 -8.18 -8.57 5.69
C THR A 37 -8.99 -9.17 6.85
N SER A 38 -8.77 -8.70 8.08
CA SER A 38 -9.52 -9.12 9.27
C SER A 38 -10.51 -8.04 9.73
N PRO A 39 -11.82 -8.33 9.84
CA PRO A 39 -12.79 -7.37 10.34
C PRO A 39 -12.52 -7.00 11.82
N GLN A 40 -12.49 -5.71 12.11
CA GLN A 40 -12.53 -5.17 13.48
C GLN A 40 -13.47 -3.96 13.52
N VAL A 41 -14.56 -4.07 14.28
CA VAL A 41 -15.60 -3.05 14.30
C VAL A 41 -15.18 -1.86 15.18
N GLY A 42 -15.43 -0.64 14.68
CA GLY A 42 -15.44 0.57 15.50
C GLY A 42 -14.12 1.34 15.62
N ASN A 43 -13.02 0.89 15.00
CA ASN A 43 -11.74 1.61 15.02
C ASN A 43 -10.97 1.46 13.69
N PRO A 44 -10.18 2.47 13.27
CA PRO A 44 -9.28 2.35 12.11
C PRO A 44 -8.15 1.35 12.41
N GLN A 45 -7.80 0.52 11.42
CA GLN A 45 -6.80 -0.54 11.61
C GLN A 45 -5.43 -0.21 11.00
N VAL A 46 -5.39 0.42 9.84
CA VAL A 46 -4.16 0.80 9.17
C VAL A 46 -4.20 2.26 8.74
N ASP A 47 -3.02 2.88 8.77
CA ASP A 47 -2.72 4.15 8.13
C ASP A 47 -1.60 3.92 7.12
N TRP A 48 -1.52 4.73 6.06
CA TRP A 48 -0.49 4.58 5.05
C TRP A 48 -0.08 5.89 4.39
N ASP A 49 1.17 5.91 3.93
CA ASP A 49 1.73 6.96 3.09
C ASP A 49 2.33 6.34 1.82
N VAL A 50 2.22 7.06 0.71
CA VAL A 50 2.77 6.66 -0.58
C VAL A 50 3.71 7.75 -1.06
N ALA A 51 5.00 7.43 -1.06
CA ALA A 51 6.01 8.25 -1.71
C ALA A 51 6.35 7.69 -3.08
N VAL A 52 6.59 8.56 -4.04
CA VAL A 52 6.90 8.19 -5.42
C VAL A 52 8.28 8.71 -5.80
N GLU A 53 9.11 7.83 -6.36
CA GLU A 53 10.40 8.17 -6.92
C GLU A 53 10.34 8.08 -8.44
N ARG A 54 10.79 9.12 -9.13
CA ARG A 54 10.97 9.11 -10.58
C ARG A 54 12.30 8.43 -10.92
N ALA A 55 12.27 7.14 -11.25
CA ALA A 55 13.48 6.34 -11.46
C ALA A 55 14.22 6.71 -12.77
N ASN A 56 13.48 6.97 -13.85
CA ASN A 56 14.03 7.48 -15.12
C ASN A 56 12.91 8.19 -15.91
N THR A 57 13.05 8.38 -17.22
CA THR A 57 12.08 9.09 -18.07
C THR A 57 10.76 8.34 -18.29
N THR A 58 10.75 7.01 -18.17
CA THR A 58 9.55 6.19 -18.45
C THR A 58 9.07 5.38 -17.25
N GLN A 59 9.87 5.27 -16.19
CA GLN A 59 9.57 4.43 -15.03
C GLN A 59 9.63 5.19 -13.68
N CYS A 60 8.81 4.72 -12.72
CA CYS A 60 8.83 5.15 -11.31
C CYS A 60 8.83 3.95 -10.34
N THR A 61 9.16 4.26 -9.09
CA THR A 61 9.09 3.36 -7.94
C THR A 61 8.09 3.93 -6.94
N TYR A 62 7.20 3.08 -6.45
CA TYR A 62 6.32 3.39 -5.34
C TYR A 62 6.91 2.85 -4.04
N TRP A 63 6.96 3.71 -3.03
CA TRP A 63 7.40 3.39 -1.69
C TRP A 63 6.22 3.58 -0.74
N ILE A 64 5.73 2.49 -0.16
CA ILE A 64 4.47 2.46 0.59
C ILE A 64 4.80 2.13 2.04
N THR A 65 4.56 3.09 2.93
CA THR A 65 4.71 2.89 4.38
C THR A 65 3.33 2.58 4.94
N VAL A 66 3.20 1.48 5.66
CA VAL A 66 1.94 1.10 6.34
C VAL A 66 2.19 1.04 7.83
N LYS A 67 1.23 1.54 8.60
CA LYS A 67 1.24 1.53 10.06
C LYS A 67 -0.01 0.82 10.57
N ASN A 68 0.18 -0.15 11.45
CA ASN A 68 -0.90 -0.73 12.23
C ASN A 68 -1.28 0.24 13.36
N LEU A 69 -2.55 0.64 13.40
CA LEU A 69 -3.11 1.55 14.41
C LEU A 69 -3.71 0.82 15.60
N THR A 70 -3.76 -0.51 15.56
CA THR A 70 -4.39 -1.34 16.59
C THR A 70 -3.38 -1.87 17.61
N ASN A 71 -3.92 -2.45 18.68
CA ASN A 71 -3.16 -3.20 19.68
C ASN A 71 -3.08 -4.72 19.37
N GLN A 72 -3.50 -5.15 18.18
CA GLN A 72 -3.45 -6.54 17.71
C GLN A 72 -2.61 -6.64 16.44
N THR A 73 -2.23 -7.86 16.04
CA THR A 73 -1.63 -8.07 14.73
C THR A 73 -2.68 -7.85 13.64
N VAL A 74 -2.34 -7.07 12.61
CA VAL A 74 -3.20 -6.81 11.44
C VAL A 74 -2.55 -7.40 10.20
N THR A 75 -3.32 -8.18 9.45
CA THR A 75 -3.00 -8.59 8.09
C THR A 75 -3.71 -7.69 7.09
N PHE A 76 -3.04 -7.35 5.99
CA PHE A 76 -3.58 -6.44 4.98
C PHE A 76 -3.11 -6.79 3.57
N GLU A 77 -3.82 -6.26 2.58
CA GLU A 77 -3.46 -6.26 1.16
C GLU A 77 -3.11 -4.84 0.72
N ALA A 78 -2.01 -4.68 -0.02
CA ALA A 78 -1.72 -3.47 -0.77
C ALA A 78 -2.32 -3.59 -2.17
N ARG A 79 -3.49 -2.97 -2.34
CA ARG A 79 -4.24 -2.94 -3.58
C ARG A 79 -3.84 -1.70 -4.37
N TYR A 80 -3.93 -1.79 -5.69
CA TYR A 80 -3.80 -0.63 -6.56
C TYR A 80 -4.84 -0.65 -7.67
N ALA A 81 -5.10 0.54 -8.20
CA ALA A 81 -5.91 0.76 -9.39
C ALA A 81 -5.10 1.55 -10.42
N VAL A 82 -5.06 1.08 -11.67
CA VAL A 82 -4.57 1.85 -12.81
C VAL A 82 -5.77 2.47 -13.50
N LEU A 83 -5.86 3.80 -13.47
CA LEU A 83 -7.04 4.55 -13.89
C LEU A 83 -7.03 4.87 -15.40
N SER A 84 -5.86 5.17 -15.96
CA SER A 84 -5.61 5.43 -17.39
C SER A 84 -4.17 5.13 -17.76
#